data_AF-C9LXA2-F1
#
_entry.id   AF-C9LXA2-F1
#
_cell.length_a   1.000
_cell.length_b   1.000
_cell.length_c   1.000
_cell.angle_alpha   90.00
_cell.angle_beta   90.00
_cell.angle_gamma   90.00
#
_symmetry.space_group_name_H-M   'P 1'
#
loop_
_entity.id
_entity.type
_entity.pdbx_description
1 polymer ?
#
loop_
_entity_poly.entity_id
_entity_poly.type
_entity_poly.pdbx_seq_one_letter_code
_entity_poly.pdbx_strand_id
1 'polypeptide(L)'
;MSTMSVALTGNPNTGKSTIFNELTGMRQKIGNWPGVTVDKKMGVVNYKDRVITVVDLPGTYSINARSAEEQVVIDYFKTTMPDLAVDVIDSSNIERNLFLTVQLLEEGIPLLIDLNMQDEAERKGIRINLQKLEEALGMPVVQTVGRSKKSIQKLIEIFTTTVMSNYRPSAIVEEHKTKATELKKSGLSAEELDEKLIELRYDLIDKIMKKAVVVGNVGLSTSEKIDRVLANGVLALPILLGILYLMFCIAFTWIGQPLADAVGDWIGGPFTDWINDAMESAGVAEWLKSLIADGIVAGVGNVINFVPLIFTLFFMLSFLDGTGYMARVAFIMDPIMRRVGLTGKGIMPLIVGFGCGVPAIMGARALDSEKDRLTSILITPFLTCSAKLPIMALFAAMFFPEHAANLVFSMYIIGIVVAIIMAKVLGVTAFRSQGSTFLLELPPYRMPDMKTVLLETWDKGKGYLIKAGTIIFAMSVGIWFLSNYNADGATDEMSESFLASIGGGMSHLFALHGFETWESGAAVVTGIMAKESVVSTLGILYGVGDVSTEAEDAAETATQFAGSMGTAFTAASALAFMVFSQLYTPCMTSLGTIKKETGKWRWMLFAALYTFGVAWVVSLLVYWGACAFGMNG
;
A
#
# COMPACT_ATOMS: atom_id res chain seq x y z
N MET A 1 -31.29 23.10 32.76
CA MET A 1 -30.82 23.47 31.41
C MET A 1 -31.40 22.48 30.42
N SER A 2 -32.00 22.93 29.33
CA SER A 2 -32.46 22.00 28.27
C SER A 2 -31.24 21.43 27.55
N THR A 3 -31.18 20.10 27.44
CA THR A 3 -30.13 19.38 26.70
C THR A 3 -30.56 19.18 25.25
N MET A 4 -29.63 19.36 24.31
CA MET A 4 -29.85 19.15 22.87
C MET A 4 -28.73 18.29 22.30
N SER A 5 -29.06 17.30 21.47
CA SER A 5 -28.10 16.48 20.74
C SER A 5 -28.00 16.94 19.29
N VAL A 6 -26.78 17.25 18.85
CA VAL A 6 -26.47 17.65 17.47
C VAL A 6 -25.51 16.62 16.87
N ALA A 7 -25.85 16.10 15.70
CA ALA A 7 -24.98 15.20 14.95
C ALA A 7 -24.36 15.94 13.76
N LEU A 8 -23.03 15.98 13.67
CA LEU A 8 -22.33 16.49 12.50
C LEU A 8 -22.08 15.32 11.53
N THR A 9 -22.61 15.44 10.32
CA THR A 9 -22.35 14.53 9.20
C THR A 9 -21.77 15.32 8.03
N GLY A 10 -21.32 14.63 6.99
CA GLY A 10 -20.70 15.23 5.81
C GLY A 10 -19.63 14.35 5.21
N ASN A 11 -19.19 14.71 4.00
CA ASN A 11 -18.10 14.00 3.34
C ASN A 11 -16.78 14.13 4.13
N PRO A 12 -15.82 13.20 3.93
CA PRO A 12 -14.45 13.42 4.37
C PRO A 12 -13.89 14.75 3.85
N ASN A 13 -13.00 15.38 4.63
CA ASN A 13 -12.31 16.63 4.29
C ASN A 13 -13.18 17.89 4.08
N THR A 14 -14.48 17.87 4.39
CA THR A 14 -15.34 19.08 4.31
C THR A 14 -15.09 20.10 5.43
N GLY A 15 -14.11 19.86 6.29
CA GLY A 15 -13.81 20.69 7.45
C GLY A 15 -14.70 20.39 8.67
N LYS A 16 -15.48 19.30 8.64
CA LYS A 16 -16.29 18.81 9.77
C LYS A 16 -15.51 18.74 11.09
N SER A 17 -14.32 18.12 11.10
CA SER A 17 -13.51 18.04 12.33
C SER A 17 -12.95 19.40 12.78
N THR A 18 -12.73 20.34 11.86
CA THR A 18 -12.35 21.72 12.19
C THR A 18 -13.51 22.43 12.89
N ILE A 19 -14.73 22.32 12.35
CA ILE A 19 -15.94 22.86 12.97
C ILE A 19 -16.19 22.23 14.34
N PHE A 20 -16.08 20.91 14.45
CA PHE A 20 -16.22 20.19 15.71
C PHE A 20 -15.25 20.71 16.77
N ASN A 21 -13.96 20.81 16.44
CA ASN A 21 -12.94 21.28 17.37
C ASN A 21 -13.18 22.73 17.82
N GLU A 22 -13.60 23.63 16.91
CA GLU A 22 -13.91 25.01 17.26
C GLU A 22 -15.22 25.13 18.07
N LEU A 23 -16.21 24.26 17.83
CA LEU A 23 -17.43 24.20 18.63
C LEU A 23 -17.12 23.75 20.07
N THR A 24 -16.39 22.65 20.24
CA THR A 24 -16.24 21.97 21.55
C THR A 24 -15.01 22.41 22.33
N GLY A 25 -14.02 23.02 21.66
CA GLY A 25 -12.73 23.33 22.25
C GLY A 25 -12.09 22.09 22.89
N MET A 26 -11.57 22.24 24.11
CA MET A 26 -10.97 21.13 24.86
C MET A 26 -11.98 20.17 25.52
N ARG A 27 -13.29 20.45 25.47
CA ARG A 27 -14.33 19.66 26.14
C ARG A 27 -14.84 18.52 25.26
N GLN A 28 -13.93 17.68 24.82
CA GLN A 28 -14.22 16.53 23.95
C GLN A 28 -13.78 15.22 24.61
N LYS A 29 -14.52 14.15 24.31
CA LYS A 29 -14.20 12.77 24.65
C LYS A 29 -14.06 11.98 23.36
N ILE A 30 -12.98 11.20 23.27
CA ILE A 30 -12.73 10.27 22.17
C ILE A 30 -12.85 8.87 22.75
N GLY A 31 -13.67 8.04 22.13
CA GLY A 31 -13.80 6.61 22.42
C GLY A 31 -14.05 5.86 21.11
N ASN A 32 -14.57 4.64 21.19
CA ASN A 32 -14.93 3.86 20.02
C ASN A 32 -16.44 3.67 19.95
N TRP A 33 -16.96 3.54 18.73
CA TRP A 33 -18.34 3.10 18.53
C TRP A 33 -18.52 1.65 19.00
N PRO A 34 -19.68 1.28 19.61
CA PRO A 34 -19.89 -0.06 20.12
C PRO A 34 -19.67 -1.14 19.04
N GLY A 35 -18.80 -2.11 19.31
CA GLY A 35 -18.57 -3.26 18.43
C GLY A 35 -17.66 -3.02 17.22
N VAL A 36 -17.11 -1.81 17.04
CA VAL A 36 -16.21 -1.48 15.91
C VAL A 36 -14.99 -0.66 16.38
N THR A 37 -13.93 -0.62 15.58
CA THR A 37 -12.72 0.18 15.84
C THR A 37 -12.82 1.61 15.32
N VAL A 38 -14.02 2.07 14.98
CA VAL A 38 -14.26 3.43 14.46
C VAL A 38 -14.28 4.43 15.62
N ASP A 39 -13.53 5.51 15.49
CA ASP A 39 -13.46 6.58 16.49
C ASP A 39 -14.82 7.27 16.67
N LYS A 40 -15.22 7.45 17.93
CA LYS A 40 -16.39 8.22 18.34
C LYS A 40 -15.93 9.48 19.08
N LYS A 41 -16.12 10.65 18.47
CA LYS A 41 -15.84 11.94 19.11
C LYS A 41 -17.14 12.60 19.55
N MET A 42 -17.19 12.99 20.82
CA MET A 42 -18.31 13.73 21.38
C MET A 42 -17.79 14.91 22.17
N GLY A 43 -18.43 16.06 22.06
CA GLY A 43 -18.10 17.22 22.87
C GLY A 43 -19.33 17.95 23.38
N VAL A 44 -19.13 18.77 24.39
CA VAL A 44 -20.23 19.49 25.05
C VAL A 44 -19.97 20.99 24.99
N VAL A 45 -20.96 21.72 24.48
CA VAL A 45 -20.95 23.17 24.34
C VAL A 45 -22.06 23.74 25.21
N ASN A 46 -21.71 24.69 26.09
CA ASN A 46 -22.70 25.44 26.85
C ASN A 46 -22.92 26.77 26.13
N TYR A 47 -24.15 27.03 25.72
CA TYR A 47 -24.51 28.28 25.05
C TYR A 47 -25.85 28.79 25.55
N LYS A 48 -25.86 30.02 26.10
CA LYS A 48 -26.99 30.58 26.86
C LYS A 48 -27.42 29.58 27.95
N ASP A 49 -28.72 29.26 28.05
CA ASP A 49 -29.26 28.32 29.06
C ASP A 49 -29.37 26.87 28.55
N ARG A 50 -28.66 26.53 27.46
CA ARG A 50 -28.69 25.19 26.83
C ARG A 50 -27.33 24.49 26.90
N VAL A 51 -27.39 23.16 27.07
CA VAL A 51 -26.24 22.26 26.97
C VAL A 51 -26.37 21.49 25.67
N ILE A 52 -25.47 21.72 24.72
CA ILE A 52 -25.48 21.11 23.40
C ILE A 52 -24.41 20.01 23.38
N THR A 53 -24.84 18.77 23.18
CA THR A 53 -23.95 17.63 22.97
C THR A 53 -23.76 17.45 21.48
N VAL A 54 -22.54 17.70 20.99
CA VAL A 54 -22.17 17.55 19.59
C VAL A 54 -21.50 16.20 19.41
N VAL A 55 -21.99 15.40 18.47
CA VAL A 55 -21.41 14.11 18.08
C VAL A 55 -20.85 14.25 16.68
N ASP A 56 -19.56 13.96 16.52
CA ASP A 56 -18.90 13.90 15.21
C ASP A 56 -19.13 12.51 14.63
N LEU A 57 -19.94 12.40 13.57
CA LEU A 57 -20.11 11.15 12.85
C LEU A 57 -18.92 10.93 11.90
N PRO A 58 -18.53 9.68 11.59
CA PRO A 58 -17.53 9.41 10.57
C PRO A 58 -17.85 10.13 9.26
N GLY A 59 -16.82 10.61 8.56
CA GLY A 59 -17.03 11.25 7.25
C GLY A 59 -17.37 10.18 6.22
N THR A 60 -18.47 10.35 5.49
CA THR A 60 -18.97 9.34 4.54
C THR A 60 -19.36 9.98 3.24
N TYR A 61 -19.03 9.37 2.10
CA TYR A 61 -19.49 9.85 0.79
C TYR A 61 -20.88 9.30 0.42
N SER A 62 -21.32 8.23 1.09
CA SER A 62 -22.62 7.60 0.87
C SER A 62 -23.09 6.84 2.10
N ILE A 63 -24.39 6.56 2.19
CA ILE A 63 -25.02 5.71 3.21
C ILE A 63 -25.30 4.29 2.70
N ASN A 64 -24.51 3.77 1.75
CA ASN A 64 -24.69 2.43 1.18
C ASN A 64 -24.06 1.30 2.04
N ALA A 65 -23.65 1.58 3.28
CA ALA A 65 -23.15 0.60 4.27
C ALA A 65 -21.95 -0.26 3.78
N ARG A 66 -21.09 0.30 2.93
CA ARG A 66 -19.95 -0.42 2.32
C ARG A 66 -18.71 -0.42 3.21
N SER A 67 -18.64 0.51 4.16
CA SER A 67 -17.59 0.55 5.19
C SER A 67 -18.20 0.51 6.59
N ALA A 68 -17.39 0.12 7.58
CA ALA A 68 -17.79 0.18 8.99
C ALA A 68 -18.16 1.60 9.43
N GLU A 69 -17.53 2.62 8.82
CA GLU A 69 -17.83 4.03 9.06
C GLU A 69 -19.23 4.41 8.54
N GLU A 70 -19.57 3.98 7.32
CA GLU A 70 -20.90 4.20 6.74
C GLU A 70 -22.00 3.51 7.53
N GLN A 71 -21.75 2.29 8.00
CA GLN A 71 -22.69 1.56 8.86
C GLN A 71 -22.97 2.30 10.16
N VAL A 72 -21.94 2.83 10.81
CA VAL A 72 -22.08 3.62 12.04
C VAL A 72 -22.97 4.85 11.84
N VAL A 73 -22.82 5.56 10.72
CA VAL A 73 -23.64 6.74 10.41
C VAL A 73 -25.12 6.35 10.30
N ILE A 74 -25.42 5.28 9.55
CA ILE A 74 -26.79 4.79 9.34
C ILE A 74 -27.41 4.32 10.66
N ASP A 75 -26.67 3.51 11.42
CA ASP A 75 -27.13 2.98 12.70
C ASP A 75 -27.39 4.10 13.70
N TYR A 76 -26.56 5.14 13.70
CA TYR A 76 -26.74 6.29 14.58
C TYR A 76 -28.05 7.04 14.28
N PHE A 77 -28.32 7.36 13.01
CA PHE A 77 -29.56 8.05 12.64
C PHE A 77 -30.81 7.20 12.89
N LYS A 78 -30.73 5.87 12.75
CA LYS A 78 -31.85 4.96 13.01
C LYS A 78 -32.12 4.71 14.49
N THR A 79 -31.07 4.60 15.31
CA THR A 79 -31.20 4.21 16.73
C THR A 79 -31.25 5.39 17.68
N THR A 80 -30.46 6.43 17.44
CA THR A 80 -30.23 7.51 18.41
C THR A 80 -31.11 8.73 18.14
N MET A 81 -31.57 8.94 16.89
CA MET A 81 -32.44 10.05 16.46
C MET A 81 -32.06 11.41 17.10
N PRO A 82 -30.99 12.07 16.61
CA PRO A 82 -30.55 13.36 17.17
C PRO A 82 -31.63 14.46 17.00
N ASP A 83 -31.63 15.45 17.91
CA ASP A 83 -32.56 16.59 17.82
C ASP A 83 -32.29 17.45 16.57
N LEU A 84 -31.02 17.49 16.12
CA LEU A 84 -30.60 18.19 14.92
C LEU A 84 -29.47 17.43 14.23
N ALA A 85 -29.62 17.19 12.93
CA ALA A 85 -28.57 16.69 12.06
C ALA A 85 -28.02 17.84 11.22
N VAL A 86 -26.71 18.04 11.24
CA VAL A 86 -26.03 19.10 10.48
C VAL A 86 -25.16 18.45 9.43
N ASP A 87 -25.42 18.75 8.17
CA ASP A 87 -24.64 18.26 7.03
C ASP A 87 -23.62 19.32 6.62
N VAL A 88 -22.34 19.04 6.88
CA VAL A 88 -21.23 19.93 6.60
C VAL A 88 -20.73 19.70 5.17
N ILE A 89 -21.03 20.67 4.31
CA ILE A 89 -20.76 20.64 2.87
C ILE A 89 -19.57 21.54 2.54
N ASP A 90 -18.60 21.03 1.78
CA ASP A 90 -17.60 21.89 1.15
C ASP A 90 -18.22 22.70 0.00
N SER A 91 -18.33 24.00 0.19
CA SER A 91 -18.87 24.96 -0.79
C SER A 91 -18.06 25.02 -2.08
N SER A 92 -16.77 24.70 -2.01
CA SER A 92 -15.86 24.68 -3.15
C SER A 92 -16.11 23.48 -4.08
N ASN A 93 -16.81 22.46 -3.58
CA ASN A 93 -17.16 21.22 -4.29
C ASN A 93 -18.60 20.79 -3.97
N ILE A 94 -19.53 21.74 -4.01
CA ILE A 94 -20.91 21.57 -3.55
C ILE A 94 -21.66 20.43 -4.27
N GLU A 95 -21.48 20.28 -5.58
CA GLU A 95 -22.18 19.26 -6.38
C GLU A 95 -21.95 17.85 -5.84
N ARG A 96 -20.68 17.54 -5.52
CA ARG A 96 -20.31 16.24 -4.97
C ARG A 96 -20.84 16.02 -3.55
N ASN A 97 -20.85 17.08 -2.75
CA ASN A 97 -21.29 17.01 -1.36
C ASN A 97 -22.81 16.81 -1.25
N LEU A 98 -23.57 17.42 -2.16
CA LEU A 98 -25.02 17.26 -2.23
C LEU A 98 -25.45 15.81 -2.48
N PHE A 99 -24.57 14.94 -2.96
CA PHE A 99 -24.87 13.51 -3.10
C PHE A 99 -25.23 12.85 -1.76
N LEU A 100 -24.44 13.08 -0.71
CA LEU A 100 -24.76 12.58 0.64
C LEU A 100 -26.05 13.23 1.17
N THR A 101 -26.18 14.55 0.97
CA THR A 101 -27.36 15.32 1.40
C THR A 101 -28.64 14.72 0.81
N VAL A 102 -28.66 14.44 -0.50
CA VAL A 102 -29.82 13.85 -1.19
C VAL A 102 -30.14 12.47 -0.60
N GLN A 103 -29.15 11.63 -0.32
CA GLN A 103 -29.39 10.31 0.27
C GLN A 103 -30.00 10.40 1.68
N LEU A 104 -29.52 11.31 2.52
CA LEU A 104 -30.06 11.53 3.86
C LEU A 104 -31.51 12.06 3.79
N LEU A 105 -31.81 12.94 2.82
CA LEU A 105 -33.17 13.44 2.58
C LEU A 105 -34.11 12.35 2.03
N GLU A 106 -33.62 11.43 1.19
CA GLU A 106 -34.36 10.25 0.72
C GLU A 106 -34.83 9.41 1.92
N GLU A 107 -33.97 9.20 2.92
CA GLU A 107 -34.30 8.49 4.16
C GLU A 107 -35.18 9.31 5.11
N GLY A 108 -35.52 10.56 4.76
CA GLY A 108 -36.41 11.42 5.52
C GLY A 108 -35.76 12.06 6.74
N ILE A 109 -34.43 12.13 6.78
CA ILE A 109 -33.70 12.77 7.87
C ILE A 109 -33.69 14.29 7.62
N PRO A 110 -34.26 15.12 8.51
CA PRO A 110 -34.23 16.57 8.36
C PRO A 110 -32.82 17.10 8.66
N LEU A 111 -32.27 17.92 7.77
CA LEU A 111 -30.89 18.39 7.84
C LEU A 111 -30.81 19.92 7.93
N LEU A 112 -29.91 20.43 8.77
CA LEU A 112 -29.38 21.78 8.65
C LEU A 112 -28.13 21.72 7.75
N ILE A 113 -28.15 22.46 6.65
CA ILE A 113 -27.07 22.42 5.66
C ILE A 113 -26.06 23.50 5.99
N ASP A 114 -24.84 23.10 6.32
CA ASP A 114 -23.73 24.01 6.62
C ASP A 114 -22.73 24.05 5.47
N LEU A 115 -22.80 25.11 4.67
CA LEU A 115 -21.90 25.38 3.57
C LEU A 115 -20.58 25.97 4.10
N ASN A 116 -19.63 25.08 4.41
CA ASN A 116 -18.30 25.42 4.91
C ASN A 116 -17.32 25.76 3.76
N MET A 117 -16.14 26.28 4.09
CA MET A 117 -15.08 26.66 3.15
C MET A 117 -15.53 27.73 2.12
N GLN A 118 -16.37 28.67 2.55
CA GLN A 118 -16.81 29.79 1.68
C GLN A 118 -15.65 30.60 1.12
N ASP A 119 -14.57 30.77 1.88
CA ASP A 119 -13.37 31.46 1.44
C ASP A 119 -12.68 30.77 0.26
N GLU A 120 -12.74 29.43 0.19
CA GLU A 120 -12.24 28.68 -0.96
C GLU A 120 -13.21 28.73 -2.15
N ALA A 121 -14.52 28.64 -1.91
CA ALA A 121 -15.53 28.77 -2.94
C ALA A 121 -15.45 30.13 -3.66
N GLU A 122 -15.29 31.22 -2.89
CA GLU A 122 -15.09 32.57 -3.45
C GLU A 122 -13.81 32.67 -4.28
N ARG A 123 -12.72 32.04 -3.85
CA ARG A 123 -11.46 31.97 -4.64
C ARG A 123 -11.63 31.22 -5.95
N LYS A 124 -12.47 30.18 -5.98
CA LYS A 124 -12.85 29.45 -7.21
C LYS A 124 -13.94 30.18 -8.02
N GLY A 125 -14.42 31.32 -7.54
CA GLY A 125 -15.48 32.12 -8.15
C GLY A 125 -16.86 31.46 -8.13
N ILE A 126 -17.04 30.48 -7.26
CA ILE A 126 -18.33 29.84 -7.02
C ILE A 126 -19.14 30.77 -6.12
N ARG A 127 -20.29 31.25 -6.62
CA ARG A 127 -21.24 32.06 -5.84
C ARG A 127 -22.50 31.25 -5.62
N ILE A 128 -22.81 30.99 -4.35
CA ILE A 128 -23.98 30.20 -3.94
C ILE A 128 -25.04 31.15 -3.39
N ASN A 129 -26.25 31.08 -3.95
CA ASN A 129 -27.41 31.82 -3.45
C ASN A 129 -28.14 30.98 -2.39
N LEU A 130 -28.03 31.41 -1.13
CA LEU A 130 -28.58 30.69 0.02
C LEU A 130 -30.09 30.52 -0.02
N GLN A 131 -30.83 31.59 -0.35
CA GLN A 131 -32.30 31.55 -0.39
C GLN A 131 -32.78 30.54 -1.44
N LYS A 132 -32.18 30.56 -2.63
CA LYS A 132 -32.53 29.60 -3.69
C LYS A 132 -32.17 28.17 -3.34
N LEU A 133 -31.07 27.95 -2.60
CA LEU A 133 -30.68 26.62 -2.15
C LEU A 133 -31.63 26.09 -1.07
N GLU A 134 -32.01 26.94 -0.11
CA GLU A 134 -33.00 26.65 0.93
C GLU A 134 -34.36 26.34 0.31
N GLU A 135 -34.82 27.10 -0.68
CA GLU A 135 -36.04 26.81 -1.44
C GLU A 135 -35.96 25.51 -2.25
N ALA A 136 -34.81 25.23 -2.88
CA ALA A 136 -34.63 24.06 -3.73
C ALA A 136 -34.57 22.75 -2.91
N LEU A 137 -33.99 22.79 -1.71
CA LEU A 137 -33.89 21.62 -0.82
C LEU A 137 -35.07 21.53 0.16
N GLY A 138 -35.67 22.66 0.53
CA GLY A 138 -36.69 22.74 1.58
C GLY A 138 -36.10 22.65 3.00
N MET A 139 -34.80 22.91 3.13
CA MET A 139 -34.03 22.74 4.37
C MET A 139 -33.23 24.01 4.68
N PRO A 140 -33.02 24.35 5.96
CA PRO A 140 -32.30 25.56 6.34
C PRO A 140 -30.84 25.48 5.90
N VAL A 141 -30.32 26.57 5.33
CA VAL A 141 -28.95 26.65 4.80
C VAL A 141 -28.17 27.76 5.50
N VAL A 142 -26.96 27.44 5.95
CA VAL A 142 -26.03 28.38 6.58
C VAL A 142 -24.67 28.34 5.92
N GLN A 143 -23.90 29.40 6.13
CA GLN A 143 -22.54 29.54 5.61
C GLN A 143 -21.55 29.66 6.75
N THR A 144 -20.47 28.91 6.65
CA THR A 144 -19.40 28.96 7.63
C THR A 144 -18.01 28.97 6.98
N VAL A 145 -17.05 29.46 7.76
CA VAL A 145 -15.63 29.22 7.55
C VAL A 145 -15.14 28.59 8.85
N GLY A 146 -14.80 27.30 8.81
CA GLY A 146 -14.49 26.51 10.00
C GLY A 146 -13.38 27.09 10.88
N ARG A 147 -12.47 27.91 10.33
CA ARG A 147 -11.39 28.59 11.08
C ARG A 147 -11.81 29.92 11.72
N SER A 148 -13.02 30.41 11.43
CA SER A 148 -13.50 31.72 11.85
C SER A 148 -14.44 31.59 13.05
N LYS A 149 -13.99 32.08 14.22
CA LYS A 149 -14.78 32.09 15.46
C LYS A 149 -16.14 32.78 15.31
N LYS A 150 -16.21 33.82 14.48
CA LYS A 150 -17.47 34.55 14.20
C LYS A 150 -18.49 33.65 13.48
N SER A 151 -18.03 32.83 12.54
CA SER A 151 -18.89 31.89 11.80
C SER A 151 -19.42 30.79 12.71
N ILE A 152 -18.56 30.26 13.58
CA ILE A 152 -18.93 29.22 14.54
C ILE A 152 -19.94 29.74 15.57
N GLN A 153 -19.78 30.97 16.07
CA GLN A 153 -20.79 31.60 16.94
C GLN A 153 -22.16 31.72 16.27
N LYS A 154 -22.18 32.11 14.99
CA LYS A 154 -23.41 32.18 14.19
C LYS A 154 -24.04 30.79 14.02
N LEU A 155 -23.24 29.75 13.80
CA LEU A 155 -23.72 28.37 13.69
C LEU A 155 -24.37 27.89 15.00
N ILE A 156 -23.73 28.13 16.15
CA ILE A 156 -24.28 27.78 17.47
C ILE A 156 -25.60 28.51 17.73
N GLU A 157 -25.70 29.80 17.37
CA GLU A 157 -26.93 30.56 17.51
C GLU A 157 -28.08 29.92 16.69
N ILE A 158 -27.77 29.44 15.49
CA ILE A 158 -28.72 28.79 14.59
C ILE A 158 -29.18 27.44 15.15
N PHE A 159 -28.30 26.64 15.77
CA PHE A 159 -28.72 25.41 16.46
C PHE A 159 -29.81 25.67 17.51
N THR A 160 -29.78 26.85 18.16
CA THR A 160 -30.77 27.17 19.19
C THR A 160 -32.05 27.81 18.68
N THR A 161 -32.00 28.47 17.52
CA THR A 161 -33.11 29.26 16.96
C THR A 161 -33.89 28.52 15.88
N THR A 162 -33.25 27.62 15.13
CA THR A 162 -33.90 26.85 14.08
C THR A 162 -34.81 25.78 14.68
N VAL A 163 -36.07 25.81 14.25
CA VAL A 163 -37.06 24.79 14.60
C VAL A 163 -37.27 23.90 13.38
N MET A 164 -36.64 22.71 13.38
CA MET A 164 -36.68 21.79 12.23
C MET A 164 -38.10 21.33 11.86
N SER A 165 -39.06 21.37 12.79
CA SER A 165 -40.47 21.03 12.49
C SER A 165 -41.15 21.94 11.46
N ASN A 166 -40.60 23.13 11.22
CA ASN A 166 -41.08 24.07 10.20
C ASN A 166 -40.58 23.76 8.78
N TYR A 167 -39.59 22.87 8.67
CA TYR A 167 -38.92 22.55 7.41
C TYR A 167 -39.38 21.18 6.89
N ARG A 168 -39.61 21.11 5.58
CA ARG A 168 -40.00 19.89 4.87
C ARG A 168 -39.29 19.85 3.52
N PRO A 169 -38.92 18.66 3.02
CA PRO A 169 -38.30 18.54 1.71
C PRO A 169 -39.12 19.29 0.65
N SER A 170 -38.43 19.97 -0.27
CA SER A 170 -39.10 20.71 -1.34
C SER A 170 -39.87 19.77 -2.28
N ALA A 171 -40.78 20.32 -3.08
CA ALA A 171 -41.51 19.53 -4.08
C ALA A 171 -40.59 18.75 -5.05
N ILE A 172 -39.40 19.28 -5.34
CA ILE A 172 -38.43 18.65 -6.25
C ILE A 172 -37.76 17.44 -5.57
N VAL A 173 -37.47 17.56 -4.26
CA VAL A 173 -36.90 16.48 -3.47
C VAL A 173 -37.93 15.38 -3.22
N GLU A 174 -39.20 15.73 -2.98
CA GLU A 174 -40.28 14.74 -2.83
C GLU A 174 -40.59 13.99 -4.14
N GLU A 175 -40.56 14.67 -5.29
CA GLU A 175 -40.67 14.02 -6.60
C GLU A 175 -39.54 13.02 -6.82
N HIS A 176 -38.30 13.41 -6.49
CA HIS A 176 -37.13 12.53 -6.55
C HIS A 176 -37.28 11.32 -5.64
N LYS A 177 -37.70 11.52 -4.38
CA LYS A 177 -37.90 10.45 -3.39
C LYS A 177 -38.94 9.43 -3.87
N THR A 178 -40.00 9.90 -4.52
CA THR A 178 -41.03 9.03 -5.10
C THR A 178 -40.44 8.15 -6.22
N LYS A 179 -39.70 8.75 -7.17
CA LYS A 179 -39.02 8.00 -8.25
C LYS A 179 -37.98 7.02 -7.74
N ALA A 180 -37.18 7.41 -6.74
CA ALA A 180 -36.21 6.53 -6.11
C ALA A 180 -36.89 5.31 -5.45
N THR A 181 -38.05 5.51 -4.82
CA THR A 181 -38.84 4.43 -4.20
C THR A 181 -39.45 3.49 -5.25
N GLU A 182 -39.89 4.00 -6.39
CA GLU A 182 -40.37 3.20 -7.52
C GLU A 182 -39.25 2.35 -8.13
N LEU A 183 -38.07 2.94 -8.34
CA LEU A 183 -36.88 2.21 -8.82
C LEU A 183 -36.49 1.08 -7.87
N LYS A 184 -36.47 1.33 -6.55
CA LYS A 184 -36.21 0.28 -5.54
C LYS A 184 -37.22 -0.88 -5.60
N LYS A 185 -38.42 -0.68 -6.15
CA LYS A 185 -39.48 -1.69 -6.31
C LYS A 185 -39.49 -2.36 -7.70
N SER A 186 -38.68 -1.91 -8.65
CA SER A 186 -38.77 -2.29 -10.07
C SER A 186 -38.20 -3.68 -10.42
N GLY A 187 -37.66 -4.43 -9.44
CA GLY A 187 -37.17 -5.80 -9.66
C GLY A 187 -35.87 -5.91 -10.47
N LEU A 188 -35.15 -4.80 -10.67
CA LEU A 188 -33.84 -4.75 -11.32
C LEU A 188 -32.77 -5.54 -10.55
N SER A 189 -31.71 -5.96 -11.24
CA SER A 189 -30.53 -6.50 -10.57
C SER A 189 -29.87 -5.46 -9.66
N ALA A 190 -29.12 -5.90 -8.64
CA ALA A 190 -28.53 -5.00 -7.66
C ALA A 190 -27.55 -3.97 -8.28
N GLU A 191 -26.83 -4.36 -9.33
CA GLU A 191 -25.89 -3.49 -10.05
C GLU A 191 -26.63 -2.45 -10.91
N GLU A 192 -27.63 -2.87 -11.68
CA GLU A 192 -28.45 -1.96 -12.51
C GLU A 192 -29.28 -0.98 -11.67
N LEU A 193 -29.72 -1.40 -10.48
CA LEU A 193 -30.45 -0.55 -9.56
C LEU A 193 -29.56 0.56 -8.99
N ASP A 194 -28.32 0.24 -8.60
CA ASP A 194 -27.37 1.21 -8.05
C ASP A 194 -27.02 2.27 -9.10
N GLU A 195 -26.77 1.85 -10.35
CA GLU A 195 -26.47 2.75 -11.47
C GLU A 195 -27.62 3.74 -11.73
N LYS A 196 -28.86 3.26 -11.84
CA LYS A 196 -30.02 4.14 -12.06
C LYS A 196 -30.31 5.07 -10.89
N LEU A 197 -30.08 4.63 -9.64
CA LEU A 197 -30.23 5.49 -8.47
C LEU A 197 -29.18 6.60 -8.44
N ILE A 198 -27.95 6.30 -8.87
CA ILE A 198 -26.88 7.30 -8.98
C ILE A 198 -27.24 8.35 -10.04
N GLU A 199 -27.67 7.92 -11.23
CA GLU A 199 -28.10 8.82 -12.30
C GLU A 199 -29.24 9.75 -11.84
N LEU A 200 -30.27 9.19 -11.20
CA LEU A 200 -31.40 9.96 -10.69
C LEU A 200 -30.97 11.01 -9.64
N ARG A 201 -30.00 10.69 -8.79
CA ARG A 201 -29.47 11.63 -7.77
C ARG A 201 -28.70 12.77 -8.42
N TYR A 202 -27.85 12.48 -9.40
CA TYR A 202 -27.12 13.52 -10.13
C TYR A 202 -28.08 14.43 -10.92
N ASP A 203 -29.16 13.90 -11.49
CA ASP A 203 -30.20 14.71 -12.12
C ASP A 203 -30.86 15.73 -11.17
N LEU A 204 -31.10 15.32 -9.91
CA LEU A 204 -31.62 16.23 -8.88
C LEU A 204 -30.58 17.30 -8.52
N ILE A 205 -29.34 16.88 -8.29
CA ILE A 205 -28.23 17.78 -7.95
C ILE A 205 -28.04 18.83 -9.05
N ASP A 206 -28.04 18.43 -10.32
CA ASP A 206 -27.93 19.33 -11.47
C ASP A 206 -29.05 20.37 -11.51
N LYS A 207 -30.29 19.98 -11.20
CA LYS A 207 -31.43 20.90 -11.11
C LYS A 207 -31.24 21.91 -9.99
N ILE A 208 -30.73 21.49 -8.83
CA ILE A 208 -30.46 22.35 -7.68
C ILE A 208 -29.31 23.31 -8.00
N MET A 209 -28.22 22.80 -8.56
CA MET A 209 -27.04 23.55 -8.97
C MET A 209 -27.39 24.66 -9.96
N LYS A 210 -28.16 24.35 -11.01
CA LYS A 210 -28.62 25.34 -12.00
C LYS A 210 -29.46 26.47 -11.40
N LYS A 211 -30.17 26.21 -10.30
CA LYS A 211 -30.99 27.24 -9.62
C LYS A 211 -30.17 28.10 -8.66
N ALA A 212 -29.29 27.47 -7.88
CA ALA A 212 -28.70 28.10 -6.71
C ALA A 212 -27.23 28.51 -6.86
N VAL A 213 -26.50 27.96 -7.84
CA VAL A 213 -25.05 28.14 -7.95
C VAL A 213 -24.68 28.80 -9.27
N VAL A 214 -23.86 29.84 -9.18
CA VAL A 214 -23.24 30.52 -10.34
C VAL A 214 -21.74 30.32 -10.25
N VAL A 215 -21.16 29.66 -11.25
CA VAL A 215 -19.71 29.46 -11.34
C VAL A 215 -19.13 30.56 -12.23
N GLY A 216 -18.39 31.48 -11.62
CA GLY A 216 -17.61 32.48 -12.33
C GLY A 216 -16.40 31.83 -13.01
N ASN A 217 -16.00 32.36 -14.16
CA ASN A 217 -14.83 31.87 -14.88
C ASN A 217 -13.55 32.41 -14.22
N VAL A 218 -13.09 31.76 -13.16
CA VAL A 218 -11.80 32.05 -12.54
C VAL A 218 -10.76 31.19 -13.23
N GLY A 219 -9.68 31.80 -13.72
CA GLY A 219 -8.66 31.07 -14.49
C GLY A 219 -8.13 29.82 -13.76
N LEU A 220 -7.63 28.86 -14.54
CA LEU A 220 -7.22 27.55 -14.02
C LEU A 220 -6.26 27.67 -12.82
N SER A 221 -6.55 26.93 -11.76
CA SER A 221 -5.68 26.81 -10.59
C SER A 221 -4.33 26.19 -10.98
N THR A 222 -3.28 26.42 -10.19
CA THR A 222 -1.97 25.82 -10.43
C THR A 222 -2.04 24.29 -10.49
N SER A 223 -2.92 23.68 -9.68
CA SER A 223 -3.16 22.24 -9.71
C SER A 223 -3.81 21.79 -11.02
N GLU A 224 -4.83 22.51 -11.51
CA GLU A 224 -5.50 22.19 -12.78
C GLU A 224 -4.57 22.34 -14.00
N LYS A 225 -3.65 23.31 -13.97
CA LYS A 225 -2.61 23.46 -15.01
C LYS A 225 -1.67 22.26 -15.04
N ILE A 226 -1.27 21.77 -13.86
CA ILE A 226 -0.41 20.61 -13.71
C ILE A 226 -1.16 19.33 -14.12
N ASP A 227 -2.39 19.14 -13.67
CA ASP A 227 -3.24 17.98 -13.99
C ASP A 227 -3.50 17.89 -15.51
N ARG A 228 -3.58 19.02 -16.23
CA ARG A 228 -3.69 19.03 -17.70
C ARG A 228 -2.54 18.30 -18.41
N VAL A 229 -1.37 18.24 -17.78
CA VAL A 229 -0.20 17.52 -18.27
C VAL A 229 -0.10 16.14 -17.62
N LEU A 230 -0.16 16.09 -16.28
CA LEU A 230 0.08 14.87 -15.50
C LEU A 230 -1.06 13.85 -15.57
N ALA A 231 -2.31 14.29 -15.73
CA ALA A 231 -3.49 13.44 -15.82
C ALA A 231 -4.04 13.30 -17.25
N ASN A 232 -3.27 13.72 -18.26
CA ASN A 232 -3.64 13.53 -19.66
C ASN A 232 -3.53 12.04 -20.03
N GLY A 233 -4.62 11.42 -20.49
CA GLY A 233 -4.72 9.97 -20.65
C GLY A 233 -3.54 9.27 -21.37
N VAL A 234 -2.93 9.91 -22.38
CA VAL A 234 -1.79 9.31 -23.11
C VAL A 234 -0.44 9.66 -22.48
N LEU A 235 -0.25 10.91 -22.01
CA LEU A 235 1.02 11.36 -21.41
C LEU A 235 1.19 10.93 -19.96
N ALA A 236 0.10 10.62 -19.27
CA ALA A 236 0.07 10.24 -17.87
C ALA A 236 0.93 9.00 -17.56
N LEU A 237 0.84 7.96 -18.39
CA LEU A 237 1.59 6.72 -18.19
C LEU A 237 3.11 6.91 -18.42
N PRO A 238 3.58 7.53 -19.53
CA PRO A 238 5.00 7.87 -19.69
C PRO A 238 5.55 8.76 -18.58
N ILE A 239 4.79 9.77 -18.13
CA ILE A 239 5.24 10.66 -17.05
C ILE A 239 5.33 9.89 -15.73
N LEU A 240 4.35 9.03 -15.42
CA LEU A 240 4.42 8.15 -14.26
C LEU A 240 5.69 7.29 -14.31
N LEU A 241 5.94 6.62 -15.44
CA LEU A 241 7.14 5.80 -15.62
C LEU A 241 8.43 6.63 -15.47
N GLY A 242 8.45 7.86 -15.97
CA GLY A 242 9.58 8.78 -15.81
C GLY A 242 9.82 9.20 -14.36
N ILE A 243 8.76 9.48 -13.60
CA ILE A 243 8.87 9.82 -12.16
C ILE A 243 9.34 8.60 -11.36
N LEU A 244 8.80 7.41 -11.66
CA LEU A 244 9.25 6.17 -11.02
C LEU A 244 10.71 5.87 -11.36
N TYR A 245 11.11 6.02 -12.62
CA TYR A 245 12.49 5.86 -13.05
C TYR A 245 13.42 6.81 -12.28
N LEU A 246 13.07 8.10 -12.19
CA LEU A 246 13.84 9.08 -11.42
C LEU A 246 13.95 8.68 -9.94
N MET A 247 12.84 8.24 -9.34
CA MET A 247 12.83 7.75 -7.97
C MET A 247 13.78 6.55 -7.78
N PHE A 248 13.77 5.59 -8.70
CA PHE A 248 14.68 4.44 -8.68
C PHE A 248 16.14 4.86 -8.88
N CYS A 249 16.45 5.77 -9.80
CA CYS A 249 17.80 6.30 -9.97
C CYS A 249 18.30 6.97 -8.69
N ILE A 250 17.47 7.77 -8.02
CA ILE A 250 17.87 8.41 -6.77
C ILE A 250 18.10 7.35 -5.67
N ALA A 251 17.19 6.39 -5.53
CA ALA A 251 17.27 5.37 -4.50
C ALA A 251 18.41 4.37 -4.71
N PHE A 252 18.69 3.93 -5.93
CA PHE A 252 19.60 2.80 -6.22
C PHE A 252 20.86 3.18 -7.00
N THR A 253 21.02 4.43 -7.42
CA THR A 253 22.21 4.83 -8.22
C THR A 253 22.85 6.10 -7.67
N TRP A 254 22.08 7.15 -7.40
CA TRP A 254 22.65 8.46 -7.11
C TRP A 254 22.88 8.73 -5.63
N ILE A 255 22.02 8.20 -4.75
CA ILE A 255 22.09 8.49 -3.31
C ILE A 255 22.16 7.22 -2.50
N GLY A 256 21.20 6.29 -2.65
CA GLY A 256 21.10 5.17 -1.74
C GLY A 256 22.23 4.14 -1.89
N GLN A 257 22.64 3.80 -3.12
CA GLN A 257 23.73 2.84 -3.36
C GLN A 257 25.09 3.37 -2.88
N PRO A 258 25.54 4.59 -3.25
CA PRO A 258 26.82 5.10 -2.73
C PRO A 258 26.89 5.21 -1.19
N LEU A 259 25.74 5.47 -0.55
CA LEU A 259 25.66 5.44 0.92
C LEU A 259 25.68 4.02 1.47
N ALA A 260 25.09 3.05 0.78
CA ALA A 260 25.13 1.64 1.12
C ALA A 260 26.57 1.14 1.02
N ASP A 261 27.24 1.34 -0.11
CA ASP A 261 28.62 0.91 -0.36
C ASP A 261 29.57 1.49 0.70
N ALA A 262 29.46 2.78 1.02
CA ALA A 262 30.27 3.41 2.07
C ALA A 262 30.06 2.78 3.46
N VAL A 263 28.85 2.32 3.76
CA VAL A 263 28.53 1.61 5.00
C VAL A 263 29.03 0.16 4.93
N GLY A 264 28.89 -0.50 3.79
CA GLY A 264 29.40 -1.84 3.52
C GLY A 264 30.91 -1.92 3.68
N ASP A 265 31.66 -1.03 3.03
CA ASP A 265 33.12 -0.94 3.11
C ASP A 265 33.61 -0.70 4.54
N TRP A 266 32.89 0.14 5.30
CA TRP A 266 33.23 0.40 6.69
C TRP A 266 33.01 -0.81 7.60
N ILE A 267 31.91 -1.55 7.37
CA ILE A 267 31.60 -2.76 8.14
C ILE A 267 32.55 -3.90 7.76
N GLY A 268 32.70 -4.16 6.46
CA GLY A 268 33.48 -5.28 5.92
C GLY A 268 34.99 -5.13 6.10
N GLY A 269 35.51 -3.90 6.15
CA GLY A 269 36.92 -3.64 6.42
C GLY A 269 37.16 -3.23 7.89
N PRO A 270 37.31 -1.92 8.19
CA PRO A 270 37.82 -1.43 9.47
C PRO A 270 37.13 -1.98 10.72
N PHE A 271 35.82 -2.18 10.65
CA PHE A 271 35.05 -2.68 11.78
C PHE A 271 35.24 -4.19 12.00
N THR A 272 35.26 -4.98 10.92
CA THR A 272 35.48 -6.43 10.99
C THR A 272 36.93 -6.74 11.39
N ASP A 273 37.90 -6.03 10.81
CA ASP A 273 39.32 -6.14 11.16
C ASP A 273 39.56 -5.81 12.64
N TRP A 274 38.94 -4.72 13.13
CA TRP A 274 39.02 -4.35 14.54
C TRP A 274 38.45 -5.43 15.47
N ILE A 275 37.35 -6.07 15.08
CA ILE A 275 36.76 -7.18 15.84
C ILE A 275 37.69 -8.39 15.82
N ASN A 276 38.24 -8.75 14.67
CA ASN A 276 39.17 -9.87 14.53
C ASN A 276 40.44 -9.68 15.38
N ASP A 277 41.07 -8.51 15.31
CA ASP A 277 42.25 -8.16 16.12
C ASP A 277 41.94 -8.20 17.63
N ALA A 278 40.75 -7.72 18.03
CA ALA A 278 40.31 -7.75 19.42
C ALA A 278 40.05 -9.20 19.91
N MET A 279 39.53 -10.07 19.05
CA MET A 279 39.30 -11.48 19.39
C MET A 279 40.59 -12.30 19.44
N GLU A 280 41.53 -12.03 18.54
CA GLU A 280 42.86 -12.66 18.55
C GLU A 280 43.65 -12.28 19.80
N SER A 281 43.67 -10.99 20.15
CA SER A 281 44.36 -10.52 21.35
C SER A 281 43.74 -11.01 22.67
N ALA A 282 42.44 -11.33 22.67
CA ALA A 282 41.74 -11.91 23.81
C ALA A 282 41.85 -13.44 23.91
N GLY A 283 42.47 -14.11 22.94
CA GLY A 283 42.62 -15.58 22.93
C GLY A 283 41.28 -16.31 22.79
N VAL A 284 40.32 -15.74 22.06
CA VAL A 284 38.99 -16.32 21.86
C VAL A 284 39.08 -17.62 21.05
N ALA A 285 38.26 -18.61 21.41
CA ALA A 285 38.20 -19.88 20.69
C ALA A 285 37.75 -19.71 19.23
N GLU A 286 38.29 -20.52 18.31
CA GLU A 286 38.10 -20.36 16.86
C GLU A 286 36.64 -20.46 16.42
N TRP A 287 35.87 -21.37 17.01
CA TRP A 287 34.43 -21.49 16.74
C TRP A 287 33.64 -20.22 17.13
N LEU A 288 34.08 -19.52 18.18
CA LEU A 288 33.44 -18.30 18.65
C LEU A 288 33.86 -17.09 17.81
N LYS A 289 35.10 -17.09 17.29
CA LYS A 289 35.52 -16.11 16.28
C LYS A 289 34.68 -16.22 15.01
N SER A 290 34.51 -17.44 14.48
CA SER A 290 33.68 -17.65 13.28
C SER A 290 32.21 -17.29 13.52
N LEU A 291 31.64 -17.62 14.70
CA LEU A 291 30.27 -17.19 15.01
C LEU A 291 30.13 -15.67 15.03
N ILE A 292 31.10 -14.97 15.60
CA ILE A 292 31.06 -13.50 15.72
C ILE A 292 31.31 -12.85 14.36
N ALA A 293 32.37 -13.23 13.64
CA ALA A 293 32.72 -12.65 12.35
C ALA A 293 31.75 -13.07 11.23
N ASP A 294 31.63 -14.37 10.98
CA ASP A 294 30.88 -14.91 9.84
C ASP A 294 29.38 -15.01 10.12
N GLY A 295 29.01 -15.30 11.37
CA GLY A 295 27.60 -15.43 11.77
C GLY A 295 26.93 -14.09 12.06
N ILE A 296 27.52 -13.31 12.98
CA ILE A 296 26.90 -12.09 13.52
C ILE A 296 27.27 -10.85 12.71
N VAL A 297 28.56 -10.58 12.52
CA VAL A 297 29.04 -9.35 11.88
C VAL A 297 28.66 -9.34 10.40
N ALA A 298 28.90 -10.42 9.65
CA ALA A 298 28.46 -10.52 8.26
C ALA A 298 26.93 -10.44 8.13
N GLY A 299 26.18 -11.13 9.01
CA GLY A 299 24.72 -11.10 9.03
C GLY A 299 24.13 -9.72 9.29
N VAL A 300 24.59 -9.04 10.35
CA VAL A 300 24.17 -7.69 10.72
C VAL A 300 24.67 -6.67 9.70
N GLY A 301 25.88 -6.87 9.15
CA GLY A 301 26.47 -6.03 8.12
C GLY A 301 25.59 -5.91 6.90
N ASN A 302 25.07 -7.05 6.40
CA ASN A 302 24.11 -7.06 5.30
C ASN A 302 22.85 -6.24 5.60
N VAL A 303 22.27 -6.34 6.81
CA VAL A 303 21.10 -5.55 7.20
C VAL A 303 21.41 -4.05 7.16
N ILE A 304 22.54 -3.66 7.75
CA ILE A 304 22.92 -2.26 7.88
C ILE A 304 23.26 -1.67 6.51
N ASN A 305 23.88 -2.45 5.62
CA ASN A 305 24.15 -2.05 4.24
C ASN A 305 22.87 -1.69 3.47
N PHE A 306 21.75 -2.40 3.69
CA PHE A 306 20.46 -2.07 3.05
C PHE A 306 19.75 -0.83 3.63
N VAL A 307 20.21 -0.27 4.75
CA VAL A 307 19.50 0.83 5.44
C VAL A 307 19.42 2.09 4.58
N PRO A 308 20.51 2.60 3.97
CA PRO A 308 20.46 3.84 3.20
C PRO A 308 19.53 3.76 1.98
N LEU A 309 19.54 2.62 1.29
CA LEU A 309 18.64 2.31 0.17
C LEU A 309 17.17 2.42 0.58
N ILE A 310 16.79 1.74 1.67
CA ILE A 310 15.40 1.72 2.15
C ILE A 310 14.95 3.09 2.67
N PHE A 311 15.81 3.81 3.39
CA PHE A 311 15.49 5.17 3.86
C PHE A 311 15.31 6.16 2.71
N THR A 312 16.17 6.08 1.68
CA THR A 312 16.06 6.94 0.49
C THR A 312 14.76 6.65 -0.26
N LEU A 313 14.41 5.37 -0.44
CA LEU A 313 13.14 4.98 -1.06
C LEU A 313 11.92 5.47 -0.25
N PHE A 314 11.92 5.28 1.07
CA PHE A 314 10.83 5.77 1.92
C PHE A 314 10.69 7.28 1.93
N PHE A 315 11.81 8.01 1.85
CA PHE A 315 11.81 9.45 1.70
C PHE A 315 11.10 9.86 0.40
N MET A 316 11.47 9.26 -0.73
CA MET A 316 10.86 9.58 -2.03
C MET A 316 9.37 9.23 -2.07
N LEU A 317 8.98 8.09 -1.51
CA LEU A 317 7.57 7.69 -1.43
C LEU A 317 6.76 8.63 -0.54
N SER A 318 7.29 9.00 0.63
CA SER A 318 6.61 9.93 1.56
C SER A 318 6.55 11.35 0.97
N PHE A 319 7.55 11.74 0.19
CA PHE A 319 7.54 12.98 -0.58
C PHE A 319 6.42 12.97 -1.65
N LEU A 320 6.36 11.93 -2.48
CA LEU A 320 5.34 11.80 -3.52
C LEU A 320 3.92 11.74 -2.95
N ASP A 321 3.72 11.03 -1.83
CA ASP A 321 2.43 10.97 -1.14
C ASP A 321 2.03 12.34 -0.58
N GLY A 322 2.99 13.02 0.07
CA GLY A 322 2.78 14.35 0.61
C GLY A 322 2.45 15.43 -0.43
N THR A 323 2.91 15.27 -1.68
CA THR A 323 2.54 16.18 -2.80
C THR A 323 1.10 16.01 -3.30
N GLY A 324 0.45 14.89 -2.99
CA GLY A 324 -0.85 14.50 -3.56
C GLY A 324 -0.76 13.85 -4.94
N TYR A 325 0.45 13.54 -5.44
CA TYR A 325 0.64 12.86 -6.73
C TYR A 325 0.08 11.43 -6.72
N MET A 326 0.18 10.72 -5.59
CA MET A 326 -0.31 9.34 -5.45
C MET A 326 -1.80 9.16 -5.79
N ALA A 327 -2.64 10.15 -5.47
CA ALA A 327 -4.05 10.13 -5.86
C ALA A 327 -4.25 10.15 -7.39
N ARG A 328 -3.40 10.88 -8.14
CA ARG A 328 -3.45 10.88 -9.62
C ARG A 328 -2.98 9.55 -10.16
N VAL A 329 -1.90 9.00 -9.60
CA VAL A 329 -1.40 7.67 -9.99
C VAL A 329 -2.51 6.63 -9.89
N ALA A 330 -3.24 6.63 -8.77
CA ALA A 330 -4.39 5.75 -8.59
C ALA A 330 -5.48 5.97 -9.64
N PHE A 331 -5.82 7.23 -9.94
CA PHE A 331 -6.81 7.58 -10.97
C PHE A 331 -6.38 7.11 -12.37
N ILE A 332 -5.13 7.34 -12.76
CA ILE A 332 -4.56 6.93 -14.06
C ILE A 332 -4.54 5.40 -14.19
N MET A 333 -4.29 4.70 -13.08
CA MET A 333 -4.16 3.24 -13.05
C MET A 333 -5.49 2.52 -12.87
N ASP A 334 -6.57 3.22 -12.49
CA ASP A 334 -7.87 2.62 -12.23
C ASP A 334 -8.42 1.79 -13.40
N PRO A 335 -8.37 2.24 -14.67
CA PRO A 335 -8.86 1.44 -15.79
C PRO A 335 -8.09 0.14 -15.99
N ILE A 336 -6.79 0.14 -15.68
CA ILE A 336 -5.93 -1.05 -15.80
C ILE A 336 -6.20 -1.99 -14.62
N MET A 337 -6.27 -1.45 -13.41
CA MET A 337 -6.48 -2.23 -12.19
C MET A 337 -7.87 -2.86 -12.11
N ARG A 338 -8.92 -2.17 -12.57
CA ARG A 338 -10.28 -2.75 -12.62
C ARG A 338 -10.35 -3.99 -13.51
N ARG A 339 -9.54 -4.10 -14.58
CA ARG A 339 -9.47 -5.31 -15.41
C ARG A 339 -8.89 -6.52 -14.66
N VAL A 340 -8.04 -6.25 -13.67
CA VAL A 340 -7.40 -7.25 -12.80
C VAL A 340 -8.26 -7.55 -11.56
N GLY A 341 -9.30 -6.73 -11.31
CA GLY A 341 -10.21 -6.88 -10.17
C GLY A 341 -9.77 -6.15 -8.90
N LEU A 342 -8.89 -5.13 -9.05
CA LEU A 342 -8.39 -4.24 -8.00
C LEU A 342 -8.85 -2.80 -8.25
N THR A 343 -8.91 -1.97 -7.20
CA THR A 343 -9.04 -0.51 -7.37
C THR A 343 -7.74 0.12 -7.86
N GLY A 344 -7.83 1.30 -8.49
CA GLY A 344 -6.66 2.06 -8.93
C GLY A 344 -5.62 2.32 -7.83
N LYS A 345 -6.02 2.44 -6.55
CA LYS A 345 -5.08 2.58 -5.42
C LYS A 345 -4.19 1.33 -5.24
N GLY A 346 -4.65 0.16 -5.67
CA GLY A 346 -3.93 -1.12 -5.58
C GLY A 346 -2.56 -1.14 -6.27
N ILE A 347 -2.29 -0.18 -7.17
CA ILE A 347 -0.97 -0.01 -7.80
C ILE A 347 0.10 0.52 -6.84
N MET A 348 -0.28 1.30 -5.81
CA MET A 348 0.71 2.00 -4.97
C MET A 348 1.66 1.00 -4.29
N PRO A 349 1.18 -0.08 -3.65
CA PRO A 349 2.05 -1.11 -3.08
C PRO A 349 2.88 -1.84 -4.15
N LEU A 350 2.30 -2.11 -5.32
CA LEU A 350 2.93 -2.91 -6.35
C LEU A 350 4.15 -2.20 -6.97
N ILE A 351 4.06 -0.90 -7.21
CA ILE A 351 5.19 -0.10 -7.68
C ILE A 351 6.37 -0.20 -6.71
N VAL A 352 6.10 -0.08 -5.41
CA VAL A 352 7.12 -0.18 -4.36
C VAL A 352 7.72 -1.58 -4.30
N GLY A 353 6.94 -2.60 -4.69
CA GLY A 353 7.35 -4.01 -4.67
C GLY A 353 8.53 -4.31 -5.58
N PHE A 354 8.72 -3.54 -6.65
CA PHE A 354 9.89 -3.66 -7.51
C PHE A 354 11.21 -3.25 -6.84
N GLY A 355 11.13 -2.43 -5.79
CA GLY A 355 12.29 -2.15 -4.93
C GLY A 355 12.44 -3.27 -3.90
N CYS A 356 11.48 -3.36 -2.97
CA CYS A 356 11.46 -4.38 -1.93
C CYS A 356 10.03 -4.76 -1.54
N GLY A 357 9.79 -6.06 -1.31
CA GLY A 357 8.47 -6.56 -0.92
C GLY A 357 8.00 -6.06 0.45
N VAL A 358 8.90 -5.79 1.39
CA VAL A 358 8.57 -5.34 2.75
C VAL A 358 7.87 -3.97 2.78
N PRO A 359 8.48 -2.89 2.24
CA PRO A 359 7.83 -1.57 2.20
C PRO A 359 6.53 -1.59 1.37
N ALA A 360 6.49 -2.40 0.32
CA ALA A 360 5.29 -2.60 -0.49
C ALA A 360 4.13 -3.20 0.31
N ILE A 361 4.37 -4.29 1.02
CA ILE A 361 3.35 -4.95 1.86
C ILE A 361 2.86 -4.00 2.97
N MET A 362 3.76 -3.22 3.58
CA MET A 362 3.36 -2.18 4.55
C MET A 362 2.54 -1.05 3.91
N GLY A 363 2.87 -0.67 2.67
CA GLY A 363 2.15 0.35 1.90
C GLY A 363 0.72 -0.04 1.56
N ALA A 364 0.39 -1.34 1.57
CA ALA A 364 -0.99 -1.81 1.35
C ALA A 364 -1.99 -1.33 2.42
N ARG A 365 -1.53 -0.75 3.54
CA ARG A 365 -2.38 -0.06 4.53
C ARG A 365 -3.14 1.14 3.97
N ALA A 366 -2.64 1.76 2.89
CA ALA A 366 -3.30 2.89 2.25
C ALA A 366 -4.53 2.48 1.42
N LEU A 367 -4.80 1.17 1.30
CA LEU A 367 -5.95 0.63 0.57
C LEU A 367 -7.18 0.57 1.49
N ASP A 368 -8.26 1.19 1.04
CA ASP A 368 -9.51 1.31 1.82
C ASP A 368 -10.24 -0.05 1.95
N SER A 369 -10.11 -0.91 0.93
CA SER A 369 -10.76 -2.22 0.86
C SER A 369 -9.86 -3.32 1.41
N GLU A 370 -10.39 -4.16 2.31
CA GLU A 370 -9.67 -5.33 2.83
C GLU A 370 -9.31 -6.32 1.72
N LYS A 371 -10.18 -6.48 0.71
CA LYS A 371 -9.91 -7.32 -0.47
C LYS A 371 -8.70 -6.82 -1.24
N ASP A 372 -8.67 -5.53 -1.56
CA ASP A 372 -7.57 -4.93 -2.32
C ASP A 372 -6.27 -5.02 -1.52
N ARG A 373 -6.35 -4.74 -0.21
CA ARG A 373 -5.22 -4.86 0.71
C ARG A 373 -4.64 -6.27 0.70
N LEU A 374 -5.47 -7.29 0.95
CA LEU A 374 -4.99 -8.68 0.99
C LEU A 374 -4.49 -9.16 -0.35
N THR A 375 -5.16 -8.81 -1.45
CA THR A 375 -4.74 -9.20 -2.79
C THR A 375 -3.41 -8.56 -3.16
N SER A 376 -3.24 -7.24 -2.97
CA SER A 376 -1.97 -6.55 -3.20
C SER A 376 -0.83 -7.12 -2.33
N ILE A 377 -1.08 -7.41 -1.05
CA ILE A 377 -0.09 -8.05 -0.17
C ILE A 377 0.34 -9.41 -0.73
N LEU A 378 -0.62 -10.23 -1.15
CA LEU A 378 -0.33 -11.59 -1.59
C LEU A 378 0.41 -11.62 -2.92
N ILE A 379 0.10 -10.74 -3.88
CA ILE A 379 0.74 -10.76 -5.21
C ILE A 379 2.10 -10.03 -5.27
N THR A 380 2.38 -9.12 -4.33
CA THR A 380 3.65 -8.36 -4.26
C THR A 380 4.91 -9.26 -4.34
N PRO A 381 4.99 -10.43 -3.68
CA PRO A 381 6.10 -11.38 -3.80
C PRO A 381 6.50 -11.79 -5.22
N PHE A 382 5.59 -11.76 -6.19
CA PHE A 382 5.89 -12.14 -7.58
C PHE A 382 6.65 -11.07 -8.35
N LEU A 383 6.66 -9.83 -7.84
CA LEU A 383 7.42 -8.75 -8.44
C LEU A 383 8.93 -8.95 -8.21
N THR A 384 9.74 -8.55 -9.19
CA THR A 384 11.20 -8.60 -9.06
C THR A 384 11.64 -7.53 -8.08
N CYS A 385 12.30 -7.92 -6.98
CA CYS A 385 12.94 -6.97 -6.07
C CYS A 385 14.46 -6.97 -6.28
N SER A 386 15.16 -5.95 -5.77
CA SER A 386 16.62 -5.80 -5.96
C SER A 386 17.40 -7.04 -5.54
N ALA A 387 17.04 -7.69 -4.43
CA ALA A 387 17.72 -8.89 -3.95
C ALA A 387 17.60 -10.15 -4.84
N LYS A 388 16.70 -10.14 -5.85
CA LYS A 388 16.60 -11.23 -6.84
C LYS A 388 17.51 -11.01 -8.05
N LEU A 389 17.93 -9.77 -8.29
CA LEU A 389 18.75 -9.42 -9.44
C LEU A 389 20.10 -10.13 -9.47
N PRO A 390 20.84 -10.30 -8.36
CA PRO A 390 22.14 -10.98 -8.39
C PRO A 390 22.03 -12.41 -8.90
N ILE A 391 21.00 -13.14 -8.47
CA ILE A 391 20.72 -14.51 -8.94
C ILE A 391 20.47 -14.49 -10.45
N MET A 392 19.63 -13.58 -10.92
CA MET A 392 19.30 -13.50 -12.35
C MET A 392 20.50 -13.11 -13.19
N ALA A 393 21.27 -12.12 -12.75
CA ALA A 393 22.43 -11.61 -13.45
C ALA A 393 23.53 -12.68 -13.54
N LEU A 394 23.82 -13.39 -12.44
CA LEU A 394 24.80 -14.47 -12.41
C LEU A 394 24.46 -15.59 -13.41
N PHE A 395 23.26 -16.16 -13.31
CA PHE A 395 22.86 -17.26 -14.19
C PHE A 395 22.71 -16.81 -15.65
N ALA A 396 22.24 -15.58 -15.88
CA ALA A 396 22.15 -15.02 -17.23
C ALA A 396 23.53 -14.80 -17.85
N ALA A 397 24.48 -14.24 -17.11
CA ALA A 397 25.85 -14.01 -17.58
C ALA A 397 26.58 -15.35 -17.84
N MET A 398 26.36 -16.35 -16.97
CA MET A 398 27.01 -17.65 -17.05
C MET A 398 26.51 -18.51 -18.22
N PHE A 399 25.19 -18.63 -18.40
CA PHE A 399 24.60 -19.54 -19.38
C PHE A 399 24.15 -18.86 -20.68
N PHE A 400 23.95 -17.54 -20.66
CA PHE A 400 23.41 -16.77 -21.79
C PHE A 400 24.14 -15.43 -22.01
N PRO A 401 25.48 -15.42 -22.15
CA PRO A 401 26.29 -14.20 -22.16
C PRO A 401 25.86 -13.19 -23.24
N GLU A 402 25.50 -13.66 -24.44
CA GLU A 402 25.07 -12.77 -25.55
C GLU A 402 23.68 -12.14 -25.34
N HIS A 403 22.85 -12.70 -24.46
CA HIS A 403 21.44 -12.32 -24.28
C HIS A 403 21.07 -12.06 -22.82
N ALA A 404 22.05 -11.88 -21.94
CA ALA A 404 21.83 -11.81 -20.50
C ALA A 404 20.81 -10.72 -20.10
N ALA A 405 20.94 -9.51 -20.66
CA ALA A 405 20.03 -8.40 -20.39
C ALA A 405 18.58 -8.70 -20.83
N ASN A 406 18.39 -9.30 -22.01
CA ASN A 406 17.08 -9.69 -22.52
C ASN A 406 16.45 -10.77 -21.63
N LEU A 407 17.26 -11.69 -21.13
CA LEU A 407 16.79 -12.75 -20.25
C LEU A 407 16.35 -12.19 -18.89
N VAL A 408 17.14 -11.32 -18.26
CA VAL A 408 16.76 -10.63 -17.02
C VAL A 408 15.47 -9.83 -17.24
N PHE A 409 15.37 -9.09 -18.34
CA PHE A 409 14.14 -8.36 -18.69
C PHE A 409 12.93 -9.29 -18.83
N SER A 410 13.09 -10.46 -19.44
CA SER A 410 12.00 -11.44 -19.55
C SER A 410 11.52 -11.94 -18.18
N MET A 411 12.41 -12.07 -17.18
CA MET A 411 12.04 -12.44 -15.81
C MET A 411 11.17 -11.39 -15.12
N TYR A 412 11.40 -10.10 -15.40
CA TYR A 412 10.52 -9.02 -14.94
C TYR A 412 9.11 -9.16 -15.52
N ILE A 413 9.03 -9.43 -16.84
CA ILE A 413 7.75 -9.63 -17.52
C ILE A 413 7.02 -10.86 -16.96
N ILE A 414 7.73 -11.97 -16.75
CA ILE A 414 7.15 -13.19 -16.15
C ILE A 414 6.58 -12.89 -14.76
N GLY A 415 7.34 -12.17 -13.91
CA GLY A 415 6.88 -11.75 -12.58
C GLY A 415 5.59 -10.93 -12.62
N ILE A 416 5.53 -9.93 -13.51
CA ILE A 416 4.35 -9.08 -13.71
C ILE A 416 3.15 -9.90 -14.22
N VAL A 417 3.36 -10.74 -15.23
CA VAL A 417 2.29 -11.57 -15.81
C VAL A 417 1.73 -12.54 -14.77
N VAL A 418 2.59 -13.22 -14.00
CA VAL A 418 2.16 -14.12 -12.93
C VAL A 418 1.44 -13.33 -11.83
N ALA A 419 1.91 -12.15 -11.44
CA ALA A 419 1.23 -11.29 -10.47
C ALA A 419 -0.19 -10.91 -10.94
N ILE A 420 -0.37 -10.55 -12.22
CA ILE A 420 -1.68 -10.22 -12.80
C ILE A 420 -2.60 -11.44 -12.83
N ILE A 421 -2.09 -12.60 -13.27
CA ILE A 421 -2.86 -13.86 -13.28
C ILE A 421 -3.31 -14.20 -11.87
N MET A 422 -2.39 -14.16 -10.90
CA MET A 422 -2.68 -14.50 -9.51
C MET A 422 -3.61 -13.49 -8.85
N ALA A 423 -3.52 -12.21 -9.17
CA ALA A 423 -4.49 -11.21 -8.71
C ALA A 423 -5.91 -11.53 -9.16
N LYS A 424 -6.08 -11.94 -10.43
CA LYS A 424 -7.38 -12.37 -10.97
C LYS A 424 -7.88 -13.67 -10.31
N VAL A 425 -7.00 -14.66 -10.15
CA VAL A 425 -7.33 -15.93 -9.48
C VAL A 425 -7.78 -15.69 -8.04
N LEU A 426 -7.01 -14.92 -7.25
CA LEU A 426 -7.35 -14.58 -5.86
C LEU A 426 -8.63 -13.74 -5.77
N GLY A 427 -8.82 -12.79 -6.71
CA GLY A 427 -10.00 -11.95 -6.78
C GLY A 427 -11.30 -12.71 -7.07
N VAL A 428 -11.24 -13.86 -7.77
CA VAL A 428 -12.39 -14.71 -8.09
C VAL A 428 -12.61 -15.83 -7.06
N THR A 429 -11.53 -16.36 -6.48
CA THR A 429 -11.59 -17.53 -5.57
C THR A 429 -11.68 -17.14 -4.09
N ALA A 430 -10.73 -16.35 -3.61
CA ALA A 430 -10.56 -16.04 -2.18
C ALA A 430 -11.38 -14.81 -1.74
N PHE A 431 -11.63 -13.85 -2.64
CA PHE A 431 -12.23 -12.56 -2.29
C PHE A 431 -13.43 -12.20 -3.20
N ARG A 432 -14.45 -13.05 -3.23
CA ARG A 432 -15.70 -12.79 -3.97
C ARG A 432 -16.41 -11.54 -3.42
N SER A 433 -16.67 -10.59 -4.33
CA SER A 433 -17.68 -9.54 -4.25
C SER A 433 -17.62 -8.57 -3.05
N GLN A 434 -16.98 -7.42 -3.25
CA GLN A 434 -17.56 -6.12 -2.87
C GLN A 434 -17.11 -5.11 -3.93
N GLY A 435 -18.00 -4.78 -4.87
CA GLY A 435 -17.75 -3.70 -5.82
C GLY A 435 -17.71 -2.39 -5.05
N SER A 436 -16.53 -1.81 -4.86
CA SER A 436 -16.42 -0.43 -4.40
C SER A 436 -16.64 0.49 -5.60
N THR A 437 -17.72 1.27 -5.58
CA THR A 437 -17.81 2.46 -6.45
C THR A 437 -16.72 3.41 -6.00
N PHE A 438 -15.62 3.43 -6.74
CA PHE A 438 -14.45 4.24 -6.44
C PHE A 438 -14.72 5.70 -6.83
N LEU A 439 -15.14 6.52 -5.86
CA LEU A 439 -15.26 7.97 -6.02
C LEU A 439 -14.03 8.63 -5.37
N LEU A 440 -12.94 8.77 -6.13
CA LEU A 440 -11.71 9.40 -5.63
C LEU A 440 -11.78 10.92 -5.78
N GLU A 441 -11.69 11.68 -4.68
CA GLU A 441 -11.36 13.10 -4.82
C GLU A 441 -9.87 13.23 -5.11
N LEU A 442 -9.53 13.99 -6.14
CA LEU A 442 -8.16 14.40 -6.38
C LEU A 442 -7.85 15.58 -5.44
N PRO A 443 -7.05 15.41 -4.37
CA PRO A 443 -6.68 16.53 -3.48
C PRO A 443 -5.87 17.57 -4.28
N PRO A 444 -5.84 18.86 -3.94
CA PRO A 444 -4.98 19.81 -4.66
C PRO A 444 -3.49 19.47 -4.49
N TYR A 445 -2.65 19.81 -5.48
CA TYR A 445 -1.20 19.72 -5.33
C TYR A 445 -0.74 20.69 -4.25
N ARG A 446 0.09 20.19 -3.33
CA ARG A 446 0.69 20.99 -2.27
C ARG A 446 2.14 20.57 -2.09
N MET A 447 3.00 21.50 -1.69
CA MET A 447 4.35 21.11 -1.26
C MET A 447 4.24 20.44 0.11
N PRO A 448 4.78 19.22 0.29
CA PRO A 448 4.74 18.54 1.57
C PRO A 448 5.61 19.27 2.61
N ASP A 449 5.20 19.23 3.87
CA ASP A 449 6.06 19.68 4.97
C ASP A 449 7.23 18.69 5.14
N MET A 450 8.46 19.19 4.96
CA MET A 450 9.66 18.35 5.06
C MET A 450 9.81 17.70 6.43
N LYS A 451 9.27 18.31 7.48
CA LYS A 451 9.26 17.69 8.81
C LYS A 451 8.42 16.42 8.82
N THR A 452 7.22 16.45 8.23
CA THR A 452 6.35 15.28 8.12
C THR A 452 7.00 14.19 7.27
N VAL A 453 7.58 14.56 6.12
CA VAL A 453 8.28 13.60 5.24
C VAL A 453 9.42 12.90 5.97
N LEU A 454 10.26 13.64 6.69
CA LEU A 454 11.38 13.06 7.45
C LEU A 454 10.91 12.21 8.64
N LEU A 455 9.89 12.64 9.37
CA LEU A 455 9.29 11.87 10.46
C LEU A 455 8.71 10.54 9.97
N GLU A 456 7.93 10.56 8.89
CA GLU A 456 7.38 9.34 8.29
C GLU A 456 8.48 8.41 7.79
N THR A 457 9.52 8.97 7.15
CA THR A 457 10.68 8.21 6.69
C THR A 457 11.37 7.52 7.87
N TRP A 458 11.56 8.25 8.98
CA TRP A 458 12.17 7.72 10.19
C TRP A 458 11.31 6.63 10.84
N ASP A 459 10.01 6.83 10.98
CA ASP A 459 9.10 5.85 11.60
C ASP A 459 9.02 4.56 10.77
N LYS A 460 8.93 4.68 9.44
CA LYS A 460 8.95 3.55 8.50
C LYS A 460 10.30 2.84 8.53
N GLY A 461 11.41 3.60 8.46
CA GLY A 461 12.78 3.08 8.48
C GLY A 461 13.17 2.41 9.78
N LYS A 462 12.86 3.00 10.94
CA LYS A 462 13.01 2.37 12.26
C LYS A 462 12.19 1.09 12.37
N GLY A 463 10.95 1.12 11.84
CA GLY A 463 10.07 -0.03 11.80
C GLY A 463 10.62 -1.20 10.96
N TYR A 464 11.37 -0.90 9.90
CA TYR A 464 12.13 -1.87 9.11
C TYR A 464 13.32 -2.40 9.90
N LEU A 465 14.21 -1.51 10.38
CA LEU A 465 15.43 -1.86 11.12
C LEU A 465 15.19 -2.83 12.29
N ILE A 466 14.23 -2.52 13.16
CA ILE A 466 13.97 -3.36 14.35
C ILE A 466 13.53 -4.77 13.95
N LYS A 467 12.77 -4.92 12.85
CA LYS A 467 12.14 -6.20 12.50
C LYS A 467 12.95 -7.00 11.49
N ALA A 468 13.35 -6.37 10.40
CA ALA A 468 14.23 -6.97 9.41
C ALA A 468 15.56 -7.33 10.07
N GLY A 469 16.12 -6.43 10.89
CA GLY A 469 17.37 -6.69 11.60
C GLY A 469 17.28 -7.85 12.59
N THR A 470 16.22 -7.96 13.40
CA THR A 470 16.08 -9.09 14.34
C THR A 470 15.84 -10.42 13.63
N ILE A 471 15.05 -10.43 12.55
CA ILE A 471 14.84 -11.64 11.75
C ILE A 471 16.15 -12.04 11.08
N ILE A 472 16.78 -11.14 10.33
CA ILE A 472 18.00 -11.45 9.58
C ILE A 472 19.12 -11.88 10.53
N PHE A 473 19.33 -11.19 11.66
CA PHE A 473 20.29 -11.62 12.68
C PHE A 473 20.04 -13.06 13.16
N ALA A 474 18.81 -13.40 13.53
CA ALA A 474 18.47 -14.75 13.97
C ALA A 474 18.67 -15.78 12.85
N MET A 475 18.38 -15.41 11.59
CA MET A 475 18.60 -16.29 10.44
C MET A 475 20.08 -16.47 10.13
N SER A 476 20.91 -15.43 10.18
CA SER A 476 22.36 -15.53 9.90
C SER A 476 23.05 -16.43 10.91
N VAL A 477 22.72 -16.32 12.20
CA VAL A 477 23.20 -17.26 13.23
C VAL A 477 22.68 -18.67 12.97
N GLY A 478 21.43 -18.81 12.54
CA GLY A 478 20.84 -20.09 12.15
C GLY A 478 21.54 -20.74 10.95
N ILE A 479 21.82 -19.98 9.89
CA ILE A 479 22.55 -20.44 8.70
C ILE A 479 23.96 -20.84 9.10
N TRP A 480 24.68 -20.00 9.85
CA TRP A 480 26.02 -20.33 10.34
C TRP A 480 26.03 -21.65 11.12
N PHE A 481 25.05 -21.87 12.00
CA PHE A 481 24.93 -23.13 12.72
C PHE A 481 24.65 -24.30 11.79
N LEU A 482 23.72 -24.14 10.84
CA LEU A 482 23.38 -25.20 9.89
C LEU A 482 24.54 -25.54 8.96
N SER A 483 25.40 -24.59 8.62
CA SER A 483 26.56 -24.78 7.75
C SER A 483 27.76 -25.44 8.45
N ASN A 484 27.91 -25.26 9.77
CA ASN A 484 29.12 -25.68 10.51
C ASN A 484 28.90 -26.88 11.45
N TYR A 485 27.68 -27.39 11.59
CA TYR A 485 27.37 -28.51 12.49
C TYR A 485 26.62 -29.64 11.79
N ASN A 486 26.83 -30.86 12.28
CA ASN A 486 26.10 -32.07 11.95
C ASN A 486 25.64 -32.82 13.22
N ALA A 487 25.13 -34.05 13.08
CA ALA A 487 24.65 -34.86 14.21
C ALA A 487 25.78 -35.34 15.16
N ASP A 488 27.01 -35.40 14.66
CA ASP A 488 28.20 -35.90 15.37
C ASP A 488 29.05 -34.77 15.99
N GLY A 489 28.83 -33.51 15.60
CA GLY A 489 29.52 -32.34 16.16
C GLY A 489 29.71 -31.19 15.17
N ALA A 490 30.79 -30.43 15.35
CA ALA A 490 31.21 -29.40 14.40
C ALA A 490 31.93 -30.05 13.20
N THR A 491 31.68 -29.54 12.00
CA THR A 491 32.22 -30.05 10.73
C THR A 491 32.94 -28.96 9.98
N ASP A 492 34.14 -29.27 9.49
CA ASP A 492 34.91 -28.37 8.62
C ASP A 492 34.44 -28.46 7.15
N GLU A 493 33.74 -29.54 6.77
CA GLU A 493 33.18 -29.73 5.44
C GLU A 493 31.67 -29.43 5.40
N MET A 494 31.28 -28.43 4.59
CA MET A 494 29.87 -28.02 4.49
C MET A 494 28.96 -29.10 3.84
N SER A 495 29.52 -30.05 3.11
CA SER A 495 28.83 -31.21 2.52
C SER A 495 28.26 -32.18 3.56
N GLU A 496 28.83 -32.23 4.77
CA GLU A 496 28.36 -33.09 5.85
C GLU A 496 27.46 -32.35 6.86
N SER A 497 27.22 -31.06 6.63
CA SER A 497 26.48 -30.19 7.54
C SER A 497 24.96 -30.45 7.54
N PHE A 498 24.27 -29.93 8.56
CA PHE A 498 22.80 -29.93 8.59
C PHE A 498 22.22 -29.22 7.35
N LEU A 499 22.87 -28.17 6.85
CA LEU A 499 22.44 -27.47 5.65
C LEU A 499 22.46 -28.40 4.43
N ALA A 500 23.48 -29.25 4.29
CA ALA A 500 23.55 -30.23 3.23
C ALA A 500 22.43 -31.27 3.33
N SER A 501 22.12 -31.75 4.54
CA SER A 501 21.03 -32.69 4.76
C SER A 501 19.64 -32.12 4.42
N ILE A 502 19.38 -30.87 4.81
CA ILE A 502 18.13 -30.16 4.51
C ILE A 502 18.06 -29.81 3.03
N GLY A 503 19.19 -29.39 2.44
CA GLY A 503 19.35 -29.12 1.02
C GLY A 503 19.07 -30.35 0.16
N GLY A 504 19.63 -31.50 0.54
CA GLY A 504 19.33 -32.79 -0.10
C GLY A 504 17.86 -33.18 0.02
N GLY A 505 17.22 -32.95 1.17
CA GLY A 505 15.77 -33.16 1.30
C GLY A 505 14.94 -32.25 0.37
N MET A 506 15.34 -30.98 0.26
CA MET A 506 14.69 -30.00 -0.61
C MET A 506 14.93 -30.29 -2.11
N SER A 507 16.10 -30.80 -2.49
CA SER A 507 16.47 -31.03 -3.89
C SER A 507 15.59 -32.07 -4.59
N HIS A 508 15.06 -33.04 -3.84
CA HIS A 508 14.13 -34.05 -4.37
C HIS A 508 12.87 -33.44 -4.99
N LEU A 509 12.45 -32.25 -4.53
CA LEU A 509 11.32 -31.53 -5.14
C LEU A 509 11.64 -31.04 -6.56
N PHE A 510 12.91 -30.94 -6.93
CA PHE A 510 13.40 -30.42 -8.21
C PHE A 510 13.94 -31.49 -9.16
N ALA A 511 13.72 -32.78 -8.84
CA ALA A 511 14.05 -33.90 -9.73
C ALA A 511 13.47 -33.73 -11.15
N LEU A 512 12.27 -33.15 -11.24
CA LEU A 512 11.58 -32.90 -12.52
C LEU A 512 12.03 -31.63 -13.25
N HIS A 513 12.88 -30.82 -12.61
CA HIS A 513 13.34 -29.51 -13.10
C HIS A 513 14.79 -29.52 -13.58
N GLY A 514 15.48 -30.66 -13.46
CA GLY A 514 16.84 -30.85 -13.95
C GLY A 514 17.95 -30.25 -13.06
N PHE A 515 17.66 -29.90 -11.80
CA PHE A 515 18.65 -29.41 -10.83
C PHE A 515 18.54 -30.13 -9.46
N GLU A 516 18.49 -31.45 -9.48
CA GLU A 516 18.44 -32.31 -8.29
C GLU A 516 19.78 -32.40 -7.55
N THR A 517 20.34 -31.25 -7.17
CA THR A 517 21.60 -31.18 -6.43
C THR A 517 21.35 -30.62 -5.03
N TRP A 518 22.06 -31.13 -4.02
CA TRP A 518 21.88 -30.69 -2.64
C TRP A 518 22.30 -29.22 -2.48
N GLU A 519 23.24 -28.76 -3.30
CA GLU A 519 23.70 -27.38 -3.41
C GLU A 519 22.55 -26.46 -3.84
N SER A 520 21.78 -26.86 -4.85
CA SER A 520 20.59 -26.13 -5.32
C SER A 520 19.50 -26.10 -4.25
N GLY A 521 19.29 -27.23 -3.57
CA GLY A 521 18.34 -27.31 -2.46
C GLY A 521 18.75 -26.42 -1.28
N ALA A 522 20.03 -26.42 -0.91
CA ALA A 522 20.60 -25.55 0.12
C ALA A 522 20.44 -24.08 -0.25
N ALA A 523 20.72 -23.70 -1.49
CA ALA A 523 20.53 -22.35 -2.00
C ALA A 523 19.05 -21.91 -1.96
N VAL A 524 18.10 -22.80 -2.27
CA VAL A 524 16.67 -22.50 -2.11
C VAL A 524 16.31 -22.25 -0.64
N VAL A 525 16.84 -23.06 0.28
CA VAL A 525 16.59 -22.93 1.72
C VAL A 525 17.14 -21.62 2.26
N THR A 526 18.42 -21.31 1.99
CA THR A 526 19.03 -20.03 2.41
C THR A 526 18.31 -18.85 1.75
N GLY A 527 17.87 -18.99 0.51
CA GLY A 527 17.08 -18.01 -0.22
C GLY A 527 15.67 -17.72 0.34
N ILE A 528 15.05 -18.67 1.05
CA ILE A 528 13.80 -18.40 1.80
C ILE A 528 14.10 -17.47 2.98
N MET A 529 15.29 -17.61 3.58
CA MET A 529 15.73 -16.77 4.69
C MET A 529 16.05 -15.36 4.19
N ALA A 530 16.98 -15.25 3.23
CA ALA A 530 17.41 -14.00 2.58
C ALA A 530 17.76 -14.27 1.11
N LYS A 531 17.20 -13.48 0.18
CA LYS A 531 17.28 -13.77 -1.27
C LYS A 531 18.69 -13.54 -1.82
N GLU A 532 19.31 -12.48 -1.35
CA GLU A 532 20.68 -12.09 -1.63
C GLU A 532 21.68 -13.21 -1.25
N SER A 533 21.38 -13.98 -0.20
CA SER A 533 22.25 -15.06 0.26
C SER A 533 22.31 -16.27 -0.68
N VAL A 534 21.43 -16.38 -1.68
CA VAL A 534 21.47 -17.48 -2.66
C VAL A 534 22.81 -17.50 -3.38
N VAL A 535 23.24 -16.33 -3.90
CA VAL A 535 24.49 -16.22 -4.65
C VAL A 535 25.69 -16.48 -3.75
N SER A 536 25.71 -15.90 -2.55
CA SER A 536 26.78 -16.14 -1.56
C SER A 536 26.87 -17.60 -1.14
N THR A 537 25.73 -18.28 -0.94
CA THR A 537 25.68 -19.70 -0.59
C THR A 537 26.24 -20.56 -1.73
N LEU A 538 25.84 -20.28 -2.98
CA LEU A 538 26.40 -20.97 -4.14
C LEU A 538 27.92 -20.72 -4.26
N GLY A 539 28.38 -19.49 -3.99
CA GLY A 539 29.82 -19.16 -3.95
C GLY A 539 30.60 -20.07 -3.02
N ILE A 540 30.18 -20.14 -1.76
CA ILE A 540 30.81 -20.99 -0.75
C ILE A 540 30.76 -22.47 -1.18
N LEU A 541 29.61 -22.95 -1.67
CA LEU A 541 29.41 -24.34 -2.08
C LEU A 541 30.30 -24.77 -3.26
N TYR A 542 30.50 -23.88 -4.23
CA TYR A 542 31.27 -24.15 -5.43
C TYR A 542 32.73 -23.70 -5.33
N GLY A 543 33.18 -23.30 -4.14
CA GLY A 543 34.58 -22.95 -3.84
C GLY A 543 35.02 -21.57 -4.30
N VAL A 544 34.07 -20.66 -4.54
CA VAL A 544 34.32 -19.26 -4.91
C VAL A 544 34.15 -18.39 -3.67
N GLY A 545 35.26 -18.08 -3.00
CA GLY A 545 35.27 -17.49 -1.65
C GLY A 545 34.84 -16.03 -1.56
N ASP A 546 35.08 -15.22 -2.60
CA ASP A 546 34.71 -13.80 -2.61
C ASP A 546 33.86 -13.49 -3.85
N VAL A 547 32.55 -13.62 -3.68
CA VAL A 547 31.57 -13.41 -4.73
C VAL A 547 30.91 -12.05 -4.52
N SER A 548 31.21 -11.12 -5.43
CA SER A 548 30.42 -9.89 -5.55
C SER A 548 28.96 -10.25 -5.83
N THR A 549 28.06 -9.67 -5.03
CA THR A 549 26.61 -9.83 -5.21
C THR A 549 26.02 -8.69 -6.03
N GLU A 550 26.86 -7.83 -6.58
CA GLU A 550 26.44 -6.73 -7.43
C GLU A 550 26.14 -7.21 -8.84
N ALA A 551 25.07 -6.69 -9.43
CA ALA A 551 24.66 -7.09 -10.77
C ALA A 551 25.66 -6.63 -11.85
N GLU A 552 26.44 -5.59 -11.59
CA GLU A 552 27.46 -5.06 -12.52
C GLU A 552 28.65 -6.03 -12.66
N ASP A 553 28.97 -6.76 -11.60
CA ASP A 553 30.09 -7.70 -11.56
C ASP A 553 29.72 -9.13 -12.00
N ALA A 554 28.45 -9.35 -12.35
CA ALA A 554 27.93 -10.69 -12.60
C ALA A 554 28.68 -11.48 -13.69
N ALA A 555 29.30 -10.80 -14.66
CA ALA A 555 30.14 -11.43 -15.69
C ALA A 555 31.49 -11.94 -15.14
N GLU A 556 32.10 -11.19 -14.22
CA GLU A 556 33.33 -11.60 -13.54
C GLU A 556 33.03 -12.77 -12.60
N THR A 557 31.97 -12.66 -11.80
CA THR A 557 31.48 -13.74 -10.95
C THR A 557 31.21 -14.99 -11.78
N ALA A 558 30.45 -14.89 -12.88
CA ALA A 558 30.14 -16.03 -13.75
C ALA A 558 31.40 -16.74 -14.27
N THR A 559 32.48 -16.00 -14.53
CA THR A 559 33.77 -16.56 -14.95
C THR A 559 34.42 -17.39 -13.83
N GLN A 560 34.31 -16.95 -12.58
CA GLN A 560 34.81 -17.69 -11.41
C GLN A 560 34.04 -19.01 -11.19
N PHE A 561 32.74 -19.04 -11.52
CA PHE A 561 31.89 -20.23 -11.40
C PHE A 561 31.97 -21.20 -12.59
N ALA A 562 32.59 -20.81 -13.71
CA ALA A 562 32.55 -21.53 -14.97
C ALA A 562 33.10 -22.97 -14.90
N GLY A 563 33.99 -23.29 -13.95
CA GLY A 563 34.61 -24.61 -13.81
C GLY A 563 33.79 -25.63 -13.00
N SER A 564 33.00 -25.19 -12.01
CA SER A 564 32.37 -26.06 -11.01
C SER A 564 30.84 -26.07 -11.08
N MET A 565 30.20 -24.96 -11.47
CA MET A 565 28.73 -24.88 -11.62
C MET A 565 28.23 -25.38 -12.99
N GLY A 566 29.08 -25.34 -14.02
CA GLY A 566 28.73 -25.74 -15.38
C GLY A 566 28.46 -27.24 -15.55
N THR A 567 28.88 -28.07 -14.58
CA THR A 567 28.57 -29.50 -14.52
C THR A 567 27.29 -29.80 -13.73
N ALA A 568 26.87 -28.89 -12.85
CA ALA A 568 25.70 -29.05 -12.00
C ALA A 568 24.40 -28.51 -12.63
N PHE A 569 24.51 -27.54 -13.55
CA PHE A 569 23.37 -26.96 -14.27
C PHE A 569 23.55 -27.05 -15.78
N THR A 570 22.51 -27.54 -16.46
CA THR A 570 22.28 -27.32 -17.90
C THR A 570 21.66 -25.94 -18.14
N ALA A 571 21.71 -25.44 -19.38
CA ALA A 571 21.05 -24.18 -19.75
C ALA A 571 19.54 -24.19 -19.47
N ALA A 572 18.87 -25.34 -19.68
CA ALA A 572 17.44 -25.50 -19.39
C ALA A 572 17.15 -25.48 -17.88
N SER A 573 17.95 -26.18 -17.07
CA SER A 573 17.80 -26.15 -15.61
C SER A 573 18.17 -24.80 -14.99
N ALA A 574 19.12 -24.07 -15.59
CA ALA A 574 19.47 -22.71 -15.20
C ALA A 574 18.28 -21.75 -15.40
N LEU A 575 17.62 -21.81 -16.57
CA LEU A 575 16.39 -21.06 -16.83
C LEU A 575 15.27 -21.40 -15.84
N ALA A 576 15.08 -22.70 -15.57
CA ALA A 576 14.11 -23.17 -14.60
C ALA A 576 14.41 -22.61 -13.20
N PHE A 577 15.67 -22.65 -12.77
CA PHE A 577 16.12 -22.10 -11.48
C PHE A 577 15.92 -20.59 -11.38
N MET A 578 16.18 -19.84 -12.46
CA MET A 578 15.93 -18.39 -12.51
C MET A 578 14.44 -18.07 -12.33
N VAL A 579 13.57 -18.77 -13.06
CA VAL A 579 12.10 -18.58 -12.97
C VAL A 579 11.57 -19.00 -11.60
N PHE A 580 12.09 -20.10 -11.06
CA PHE A 580 11.76 -20.53 -9.70
C PHE A 580 12.18 -19.46 -8.69
N SER A 581 13.44 -19.02 -8.75
CA SER A 581 14.01 -18.00 -7.87
C SER A 581 13.28 -16.65 -7.95
N GLN A 582 12.70 -16.35 -9.11
CA GLN A 582 11.89 -15.17 -9.32
C GLN A 582 10.53 -15.24 -8.61
N LEU A 583 9.87 -16.40 -8.58
CA LEU A 583 8.46 -16.51 -8.17
C LEU A 583 8.25 -17.16 -6.81
N TYR A 584 9.24 -17.89 -6.28
CA TYR A 584 9.07 -18.69 -5.07
C TYR A 584 8.94 -17.85 -3.80
N THR A 585 8.63 -18.54 -2.70
CA THR A 585 8.41 -18.04 -1.34
C THR A 585 9.15 -16.74 -1.05
N PRO A 586 8.45 -15.64 -0.69
CA PRO A 586 9.13 -14.38 -0.36
C PRO A 586 10.07 -14.57 0.85
N CYS A 587 11.05 -13.68 0.99
CA CYS A 587 12.00 -13.74 2.10
C CYS A 587 11.30 -13.72 3.47
N MET A 588 11.96 -14.25 4.50
CA MET A 588 11.38 -14.37 5.84
C MET A 588 10.92 -13.01 6.41
N THR A 589 11.64 -11.93 6.10
CA THR A 589 11.26 -10.56 6.46
C THR A 589 9.92 -10.15 5.83
N SER A 590 9.69 -10.51 4.57
CA SER A 590 8.45 -10.26 3.87
C SER A 590 7.31 -11.13 4.45
N LEU A 591 7.53 -12.43 4.69
CA LEU A 591 6.56 -13.31 5.35
C LEU A 591 6.16 -12.80 6.75
N GLY A 592 7.13 -12.37 7.56
CA GLY A 592 6.89 -11.77 8.87
C GLY A 592 6.07 -10.48 8.77
N THR A 593 6.28 -9.70 7.71
CA THR A 593 5.49 -8.50 7.42
C THR A 593 4.06 -8.85 7.00
N ILE A 594 3.85 -9.88 6.17
CA ILE A 594 2.51 -10.40 5.81
C ILE A 594 1.75 -10.80 7.07
N LYS A 595 2.37 -11.58 7.97
CA LYS A 595 1.76 -11.97 9.25
C LYS A 595 1.31 -10.74 10.04
N LYS A 596 2.15 -9.69 10.10
CA LYS A 596 1.84 -8.47 10.82
C LYS A 596 0.67 -7.70 10.21
N GLU A 597 0.67 -7.52 8.89
CA GLU A 597 -0.36 -6.73 8.20
C GLU A 597 -1.71 -7.45 8.10
N THR A 598 -1.70 -8.78 8.09
CA THR A 598 -2.93 -9.58 8.05
C THR A 598 -3.44 -9.99 9.44
N GLY A 599 -2.59 -9.87 10.47
CA GLY A 599 -2.88 -10.27 11.85
C GLY A 599 -3.06 -11.78 12.07
N LYS A 600 -2.91 -12.61 11.03
CA LYS A 600 -3.22 -14.06 11.07
C LYS A 600 -2.08 -14.88 10.45
N TRP A 601 -1.59 -15.88 11.19
CA TRP A 601 -0.58 -16.84 10.71
C TRP A 601 -1.03 -17.63 9.47
N ARG A 602 -2.33 -17.88 9.33
CA ARG A 602 -2.90 -18.57 8.16
C ARG A 602 -2.51 -17.90 6.84
N TRP A 603 -2.52 -16.57 6.78
CA TRP A 603 -2.16 -15.83 5.57
C TRP A 603 -0.68 -15.84 5.27
N MET A 604 0.19 -15.85 6.30
CA MET A 604 1.63 -16.04 6.11
C MET A 604 1.95 -17.43 5.55
N LEU A 605 1.38 -18.48 6.13
CA LEU A 605 1.59 -19.85 5.66
C LEU A 605 1.00 -20.07 4.27
N PHE A 606 -0.20 -19.52 4.02
CA PHE A 606 -0.77 -19.50 2.69
C PHE A 606 0.19 -18.82 1.71
N ALA A 607 0.65 -17.60 2.02
CA ALA A 607 1.60 -16.85 1.19
C ALA A 607 2.86 -17.65 0.84
N ALA A 608 3.46 -18.32 1.83
CA ALA A 608 4.64 -19.16 1.61
C ALA A 608 4.34 -20.35 0.70
N LEU A 609 3.30 -21.13 1.00
CA LEU A 609 3.01 -22.37 0.27
C LEU A 609 2.49 -22.11 -1.14
N TYR A 610 1.61 -21.12 -1.32
CA TYR A 610 1.00 -20.87 -2.62
C TYR A 610 2.01 -20.26 -3.60
N THR A 611 2.87 -19.33 -3.16
CA THR A 611 3.92 -18.76 -4.02
C THR A 611 4.95 -19.82 -4.41
N PHE A 612 5.35 -20.68 -3.46
CA PHE A 612 6.20 -21.85 -3.76
C PHE A 612 5.56 -22.77 -4.80
N GLY A 613 4.29 -23.14 -4.63
CA GLY A 613 3.58 -24.01 -5.56
C GLY A 613 3.45 -23.40 -6.96
N VAL A 614 3.12 -22.11 -7.06
CA VAL A 614 3.06 -21.39 -8.35
C VAL A 614 4.45 -21.37 -8.99
N ALA A 615 5.49 -21.03 -8.25
CA ALA A 615 6.86 -21.00 -8.76
C ALA A 615 7.32 -22.37 -9.26
N TRP A 616 7.01 -23.43 -8.51
CA TRP A 616 7.35 -24.80 -8.86
C TRP A 616 6.70 -25.22 -10.18
N VAL A 617 5.40 -24.94 -10.36
CA VAL A 617 4.67 -25.26 -11.60
C VAL A 617 5.19 -24.44 -12.78
N VAL A 618 5.37 -23.13 -12.62
CA VAL A 618 5.82 -22.25 -13.72
C VAL A 618 7.25 -22.60 -14.13
N SER A 619 8.13 -22.85 -13.16
CA SER A 619 9.51 -23.30 -13.43
C SER A 619 9.55 -24.65 -14.16
N LEU A 620 8.68 -25.59 -13.78
CA LEU A 620 8.56 -26.88 -14.46
C LEU A 620 8.16 -26.71 -15.92
N LEU A 621 7.13 -25.90 -16.19
CA LEU A 621 6.69 -25.63 -17.56
C LEU A 621 7.80 -25.00 -18.41
N VAL A 622 8.60 -24.11 -17.82
CA VAL A 622 9.74 -23.50 -18.51
C VAL A 622 10.84 -24.52 -18.80
N TYR A 623 11.16 -25.40 -17.84
CA TYR A 623 12.15 -26.46 -18.02
C TYR A 623 11.80 -27.36 -19.21
N TRP A 624 10.59 -27.96 -19.18
CA TRP A 624 10.15 -28.86 -20.26
C TRP A 624 9.98 -28.15 -21.60
N GLY A 625 9.56 -26.88 -21.58
CA GLY A 625 9.56 -26.03 -22.77
C GLY A 625 10.97 -25.87 -23.35
N ALA A 626 11.95 -25.51 -22.53
CA ALA A 626 13.34 -25.35 -22.95
C ALA A 626 13.94 -26.67 -23.48
N CYS A 627 13.67 -27.80 -22.83
CA CYS A 627 14.05 -29.13 -23.32
C CYS A 627 13.45 -29.43 -24.70
N ALA A 628 12.18 -29.08 -24.93
CA ALA A 628 11.52 -29.28 -26.22
C ALA A 628 12.12 -28.41 -27.35
N PHE A 629 12.66 -27.24 -27.01
CA PHE A 629 13.42 -26.39 -27.94
C PHE A 629 14.87 -26.82 -28.13
N GLY A 630 15.29 -27.96 -27.57
CA GLY A 630 16.63 -28.52 -27.77
C GLY A 630 17.71 -27.93 -26.87
N MET A 631 17.35 -27.26 -25.77
CA MET A 631 18.30 -26.68 -24.81
C MET A 631 18.89 -27.70 -23.81
N ASN A 632 18.84 -28.98 -24.14
CA ASN A 632 19.49 -30.06 -23.39
C ASN A 632 20.97 -30.11 -23.78
N GLY A 633 21.75 -29.18 -23.23
CA GLY A 633 23.21 -29.22 -23.24
C GLY A 633 23.70 -29.91 -21.98
#